data_AF-A0A7Z9IBD6-F1
#
_entry.id   AF-A0A7Z9IBD6-F1
#
_cell.length_a   1.000
_cell.length_b   1.000
_cell.length_c   1.000
_cell.angle_alpha   90.00
_cell.angle_beta   90.00
_cell.angle_gamma   90.00
#
_symmetry.space_group_name_H-M   'P 1'
#
loop_
_entity.id
_entity.type
_entity.pdbx_description
1 polymer ?
#
loop_
_entity_poly.entity_id
_entity_poly.type
_entity_poly.pdbx_seq_one_letter_code
_entity_poly.pdbx_strand_id
1 'polypeptide(L)' 'KLAGNDLSTPMPEHGFSGLKPGDRWCLCAARWQEAYQNNMAPHVVLESTHQRALEIVALDALRAFAVDP' A
#
# COMPACT_ATOMS: atom_id res chain seq x y z
N LYS A 1 4.69 6.33 -7.97
CA LYS A 1 5.49 6.89 -9.08
C LYS A 1 6.34 8.09 -8.66
N LEU A 2 5.75 9.18 -8.14
CA LEU A 2 6.49 10.41 -7.78
C LEU A 2 7.61 10.19 -6.75
N ALA A 3 7.41 9.30 -5.76
CA ALA A 3 8.39 8.97 -4.73
C ALA A 3 9.36 7.83 -5.14
N GLY A 4 9.53 7.56 -6.43
CA GLY A 4 10.46 6.54 -6.95
C GLY A 4 9.97 5.08 -6.82
N ASN A 5 8.76 4.84 -6.33
CA ASN A 5 8.10 3.53 -6.35
C ASN A 5 7.01 3.50 -7.44
N ASP A 6 7.37 3.16 -8.67
CA ASP A 6 6.42 3.04 -9.78
C ASP A 6 5.83 1.63 -9.84
N LEU A 7 4.58 1.49 -9.40
CA LEU A 7 3.81 0.25 -9.47
C LEU A 7 2.84 0.23 -10.65
N SER A 8 2.88 1.21 -11.54
CA SER A 8 1.93 1.34 -12.65
C SER A 8 2.51 0.94 -14.00
N THR A 9 3.81 1.11 -14.19
CA THR A 9 4.48 0.73 -15.45
C THR A 9 4.60 -0.79 -15.53
N PRO A 10 4.06 -1.45 -16.57
CA PRO A 10 4.25 -2.88 -16.79
C PRO A 10 5.73 -3.23 -17.01
N MET A 11 6.18 -4.35 -16.45
CA MET A 11 7.50 -4.95 -16.66
C MET A 11 7.32 -6.44 -17.04
N PRO A 12 6.98 -6.74 -18.31
CA PRO A 12 6.70 -8.11 -18.76
C PRO A 12 7.84 -9.09 -18.53
N GLU A 13 9.09 -8.62 -18.60
CA GLU A 13 10.30 -9.39 -18.31
C GLU A 13 10.36 -9.93 -16.87
N HIS A 14 9.60 -9.32 -15.96
CA HIS A 14 9.46 -9.73 -14.57
C HIS A 14 8.07 -10.30 -14.25
N GLY A 15 7.22 -10.48 -15.28
CA GLY A 15 5.83 -10.95 -15.10
C GLY A 15 4.93 -9.96 -14.38
N PHE A 16 5.28 -8.66 -14.35
CA PHE A 16 4.51 -7.63 -13.66
C PHE A 16 3.71 -6.80 -14.67
N SER A 17 2.37 -6.89 -14.62
CA SER A 17 1.50 -6.17 -15.56
C SER A 17 1.28 -4.69 -15.23
N GLY A 18 1.79 -4.20 -14.10
CA GLY A 18 1.43 -2.89 -13.54
C GLY A 18 0.06 -2.91 -12.85
N LEU A 19 -0.08 -2.15 -11.78
CA LEU A 19 -1.31 -2.01 -11.01
C LEU A 19 -2.22 -0.93 -11.59
N LYS A 20 -3.52 -1.14 -11.40
CA LYS A 20 -4.60 -0.20 -11.70
C LYS A 20 -5.33 0.22 -10.43
N PRO A 21 -6.04 1.36 -10.43
CA PRO A 21 -6.91 1.72 -9.32
C PRO A 21 -7.91 0.60 -9.01
N GLY A 22 -7.97 0.20 -7.73
CA GLY A 22 -8.81 -0.91 -7.26
C GLY A 22 -8.09 -2.24 -7.09
N ASP A 23 -6.90 -2.43 -7.68
CA ASP A 23 -6.11 -3.63 -7.46
C ASP A 23 -5.64 -3.71 -6.00
N ARG A 24 -5.71 -4.91 -5.42
CA ARG A 24 -5.16 -5.19 -4.09
C ARG A 24 -3.71 -5.63 -4.24
N TRP A 25 -2.83 -5.00 -3.47
CA TRP A 25 -1.40 -5.27 -3.54
C TRP A 25 -0.74 -5.11 -2.17
N CYS A 26 0.14 -6.05 -1.82
CA CYS A 26 0.94 -5.94 -0.61
C CYS A 26 2.00 -4.84 -0.79
N LEU A 27 1.89 -3.78 0.02
CA LEU A 27 2.86 -2.68 0.02
C LEU A 27 3.85 -2.85 1.17
N CYS A 28 5.08 -2.38 0.96
CA CYS A 28 6.01 -2.16 2.06
C CYS A 28 5.38 -1.18 3.06
N ALA A 29 5.34 -1.52 4.36
CA ALA A 29 4.72 -0.68 5.38
C ALA A 29 5.28 0.75 5.39
N ALA A 30 6.60 0.90 5.19
CA ALA A 30 7.24 2.22 5.07
C ALA A 30 6.72 3.05 3.87
N ARG A 31 6.37 2.41 2.75
CA ARG A 31 5.79 3.11 1.58
C ARG A 31 4.34 3.52 1.82
N TRP A 32 3.59 2.72 2.57
CA TRP A 32 2.26 3.13 3.02
C TRP A 32 2.35 4.30 4.00
N GLN A 33 3.29 4.26 4.96
CA GLN A 33 3.54 5.34 5.91
C GLN A 33 3.91 6.67 5.24
N GLU A 34 4.82 6.63 4.26
CA GLU A 34 5.21 7.78 3.45
C GLU A 34 3.98 8.40 2.77
N ALA A 35 3.12 7.58 2.17
CA ALA A 35 1.88 8.05 1.55
C ALA A 35 0.91 8.65 2.58
N TYR A 36 0.79 8.06 3.77
CA TYR A 36 -0.02 8.59 4.87
C TYR A 36 0.44 9.97 5.33
N GLN A 37 1.75 10.16 5.53
CA GLN A 37 2.34 11.45 5.91
C GLN A 37 2.12 12.54 4.85
N ASN A 38 1.96 12.15 3.59
CA ASN A 38 1.67 13.06 2.47
C ASN A 38 0.16 13.19 2.16
N ASN A 39 -0.74 12.67 3.01
CA ASN A 39 -2.19 12.65 2.81
C ASN A 39 -2.64 11.93 1.53
N MET A 40 -1.90 10.90 1.12
CA MET A 40 -2.12 10.11 -0.10
C MET A 40 -2.16 8.60 0.17
N ALA A 41 -2.37 8.19 1.43
CA ALA A 41 -2.45 6.77 1.78
C ALA A 41 -3.62 6.08 1.04
N PRO A 42 -3.38 4.90 0.43
CA PRO A 42 -4.46 4.10 -0.11
C PRO A 42 -5.23 3.39 1.03
N HIS A 43 -6.46 2.97 0.73
CA HIS A 43 -7.23 2.10 1.62
C HIS A 43 -6.48 0.81 1.96
N VAL A 44 -6.79 0.23 3.11
CA VAL A 44 -6.15 -0.98 3.65
C VAL A 44 -7.21 -2.03 3.95
N VAL A 45 -6.93 -3.29 3.60
CA VAL A 45 -7.70 -4.44 4.08
C VAL A 45 -6.98 -4.99 5.31
N LEU A 46 -7.54 -4.79 6.50
CA LEU A 46 -6.85 -5.10 7.76
C LEU A 46 -6.60 -6.60 7.92
N GLU A 47 -7.56 -7.43 7.53
CA GLU A 47 -7.50 -8.89 7.57
C GLU A 47 -6.39 -9.45 6.66
N SER A 48 -5.97 -8.67 5.65
CA SER A 48 -4.90 -9.02 4.71
C SER A 48 -3.57 -8.32 5.04
N THR A 49 -3.46 -7.62 6.16
CA THR A 49 -2.26 -6.86 6.55
C THR A 49 -1.52 -7.58 7.68
N HIS A 50 -0.26 -7.93 7.44
CA HIS A 50 0.54 -8.64 8.44
C HIS A 50 0.76 -7.79 9.70
N GLN A 51 0.66 -8.39 10.89
CA GLN A 51 0.77 -7.69 12.18
C GLN A 51 2.07 -6.88 12.36
N ARG A 52 3.16 -7.31 11.71
CA ARG A 52 4.46 -6.60 11.72
C ARG A 52 4.42 -5.23 11.05
N ALA A 53 3.38 -4.90 10.28
CA ALA A 53 3.16 -3.53 9.82
C ALA A 53 3.07 -2.54 10.99
N LEU A 54 2.63 -3.01 12.17
CA LEU A 54 2.53 -2.21 13.39
C LEU A 54 3.89 -1.80 13.99
N GLU A 55 4.99 -2.41 13.55
CA GLU A 55 6.35 -1.96 13.88
C GLU A 55 6.69 -0.61 13.22
N ILE A 56 5.95 -0.23 12.16
CA ILE A 56 6.24 0.95 11.31
C ILE A 56 5.05 1.92 11.30
N VAL A 57 3.81 1.41 11.26
CA VAL A 57 2.58 2.19 11.12
C VAL A 57 1.68 1.98 12.32
N ALA A 58 1.18 3.06 12.93
CA ALA A 58 0.24 2.97 14.04
C ALA A 58 -1.08 2.30 13.62
N LEU A 59 -1.66 1.46 14.49
CA LEU A 59 -2.91 0.75 14.22
C LEU A 59 -4.06 1.71 13.90
N ASP A 60 -4.15 2.85 14.60
CA ASP A 60 -5.21 3.83 14.37
C ASP A 60 -5.13 4.47 12.99
N ALA A 61 -3.92 4.66 12.45
CA ALA A 61 -3.74 5.14 11.08
C ALA A 61 -4.26 4.11 10.07
N LEU A 62 -3.98 2.82 10.27
CA LEU A 62 -4.49 1.75 9.40
C LEU A 62 -6.03 1.64 9.50
N ARG A 63 -6.59 1.74 10.70
CA ARG A 63 -8.04 1.70 10.93
C ARG A 63 -8.79 2.85 10.26
N ALA A 64 -8.22 4.04 10.25
CA ALA A 64 -8.82 5.20 9.58
C ALA A 64 -8.97 5.04 8.06
N PHE A 65 -8.24 4.10 7.45
CA PHE A 65 -8.24 3.81 6.02
C PHE A 65 -8.75 2.39 5.71
N ALA A 66 -9.32 1.71 6.72
CA ALA A 66 -9.78 0.33 6.57
C ALA A 66 -11.00 0.23 5.64
N VAL A 67 -11.01 -0.79 4.80
CA VAL A 67 -12.17 -1.18 3.98
C VAL A 67 -12.49 -2.65 4.19
N ASP A 68 -13.74 -3.01 3.92
CA ASP A 68 -14.19 -4.40 4.02
C ASP A 68 -13.45 -5.31 3.01
N PRO A 69 -13.27 -6.60 3.35
CA PRO A 69 -12.68 -7.61 2.47
C PRO A 69 -13.41 -7.85 1.16
#